data_AF-A0A960CZ41-F1
#
_entry.id   AF-A0A960CZ41-F1
#
_cell.length_a   1.000
_cell.length_b   1.000
_cell.length_c   1.000
_cell.angle_alpha   90.00
_cell.angle_beta   90.00
_cell.angle_gamma   90.00
#
_symmetry.space_group_name_H-M   'P 1'
#
loop_
_entity.id
_entity.type
_entity.pdbx_description
1 polymer ?
#
loop_
_entity_poly.entity_id
_entity_poly.type
_entity_poly.pdbx_seq_one_letter_code
_entity_poly.pdbx_strand_id
1 'polypeptide(L)'
;LDDLHHGAPVCVVGAGPTGIETAAELAEQGRIVTLVCGSVLGPYLSTGGRRSVARRLRRLGVEIVDGPGATVTAVAADAVTLQDGRRLPSFVTIWTAGFGVPDLAARSGLRTDAVGRLLTDETLTSVDDERIVAAGDAAAPSDEPLRMSCQAAIPLGAQAANTVLARIAGDRPSPIDQAFTGQCISLGRGAGIIQLAHKNDTAMPLYISGRAAAQLKEAVCKGTVAGMRREARKPGSAFWFKGGRRVAGEAVRTS
;
A
#
# COMPACT_ATOMS: atom_id res chain seq x y z
N LEU A 1 0.46 9.51 22.66
CA LEU A 1 -0.44 10.57 22.14
C LEU A 1 -1.36 11.07 23.24
N ASP A 2 -1.90 10.19 24.08
CA ASP A 2 -2.85 10.55 25.14
C ASP A 2 -2.26 11.48 26.21
N ASP A 3 -0.95 11.41 26.46
CA ASP A 3 -0.24 12.34 27.37
C ASP A 3 0.07 13.71 26.76
N LEU A 4 -0.23 13.92 25.47
CA LEU A 4 0.01 15.20 24.80
C LEU A 4 -1.17 16.13 24.98
N HIS A 5 -0.89 17.38 25.32
CA HIS A 5 -1.88 18.45 25.27
C HIS A 5 -2.58 18.47 23.90
N HIS A 6 -3.91 18.64 23.90
CA HIS A 6 -4.73 18.53 22.67
C HIS A 6 -4.33 19.54 21.58
N GLY A 7 -3.74 20.68 21.95
CA GLY A 7 -3.24 21.70 21.03
C GLY A 7 -1.87 21.42 20.41
N ALA A 8 -1.22 20.28 20.74
CA ALA A 8 0.08 19.95 20.16
C ALA A 8 -0.06 19.70 18.65
N PRO A 9 0.68 20.40 17.78
CA PRO A 9 0.60 20.18 16.33
C PRO A 9 1.17 18.82 15.97
N VAL A 10 0.41 18.05 15.18
CA VAL A 10 0.83 16.76 14.63
C VAL A 10 1.03 16.89 13.13
N CYS A 11 2.24 16.61 12.65
CA CYS A 11 2.52 16.54 11.23
C CYS A 11 2.47 15.09 10.76
N VAL A 12 1.65 14.79 9.76
CA VAL A 12 1.63 13.50 9.07
C VAL A 12 2.30 13.68 7.71
N VAL A 13 3.39 12.95 7.48
CA VAL A 13 4.15 13.02 6.22
C VAL A 13 3.79 11.84 5.34
N GLY A 14 3.38 12.12 4.10
CA GLY A 14 2.99 11.14 3.10
C GLY A 14 1.48 11.10 2.88
N ALA A 15 1.03 11.33 1.65
CA ALA A 15 -0.38 11.29 1.26
C ALA A 15 -0.79 9.94 0.62
N GLY A 16 -0.20 8.85 1.11
CA GLY A 16 -0.64 7.48 0.85
C GLY A 16 -1.91 7.11 1.63
N PRO A 17 -2.45 5.89 1.47
CA PRO A 17 -3.62 5.46 2.22
C PRO A 17 -3.39 5.57 3.74
N THR A 18 -2.24 5.10 4.21
CA THR A 18 -1.85 5.17 5.63
C THR A 18 -1.85 6.60 6.17
N GLY A 19 -1.22 7.55 5.46
CA GLY A 19 -1.17 8.93 5.91
C GLY A 19 -2.52 9.64 5.88
N ILE A 20 -3.35 9.36 4.87
CA ILE A 20 -4.70 9.90 4.78
C ILE A 20 -5.59 9.37 5.92
N GLU A 21 -5.57 8.05 6.17
CA GLU A 21 -6.31 7.43 7.27
C GLU A 21 -5.82 7.97 8.62
N THR A 22 -4.50 8.03 8.83
CA THR A 22 -3.89 8.56 10.07
C THR A 22 -4.30 10.00 10.33
N ALA A 23 -4.21 10.87 9.32
CA ALA A 23 -4.59 12.28 9.46
C ALA A 23 -6.07 12.44 9.78
N ALA A 24 -6.94 11.65 9.14
CA ALA A 24 -8.38 11.72 9.38
C ALA A 24 -8.78 11.25 10.78
N GLU A 25 -8.21 10.13 11.25
CA GLU A 25 -8.51 9.59 12.59
C GLU A 25 -8.03 10.55 13.70
N LEU A 26 -6.84 11.12 13.57
CA LEU A 26 -6.30 12.08 14.55
C LEU A 26 -7.12 13.37 14.59
N ALA A 27 -7.52 13.89 13.43
CA ALA A 27 -8.34 15.09 13.35
C ALA A 27 -9.74 14.87 13.91
N GLU A 28 -10.34 13.69 13.70
CA GLU A 28 -11.65 13.34 14.30
C GLU A 28 -11.58 13.23 15.83
N GLN A 29 -10.40 12.94 16.40
CA GLN A 29 -10.13 13.02 17.84
C GLN A 29 -9.83 14.44 18.35
N GLY A 30 -9.96 15.46 17.50
CA GLY A 30 -9.75 16.86 17.85
C GLY A 30 -8.28 17.29 17.93
N ARG A 31 -7.36 16.57 17.28
CA ARG A 31 -5.95 16.99 17.17
C ARG A 31 -5.78 18.03 16.05
N ILE A 32 -4.79 18.91 16.21
CA ILE A 32 -4.37 19.84 15.16
C ILE A 32 -3.42 19.07 14.22
N VAL A 33 -3.86 18.84 12.97
CA VAL A 33 -3.15 17.97 12.03
C VAL A 33 -2.80 18.71 10.76
N THR A 34 -1.52 18.64 10.37
CA THR A 34 -1.03 19.05 9.05
C THR A 34 -0.58 17.81 8.27
N LEU A 35 -1.20 17.54 7.12
CA LEU A 35 -0.85 16.45 6.20
C LEU A 35 0.04 16.99 5.08
N VAL A 36 1.29 16.55 5.04
CA VAL A 36 2.26 16.93 4.00
C VAL A 36 2.30 15.87 2.91
N CYS A 37 1.92 16.25 1.69
CA CYS A 37 1.71 15.31 0.59
C CYS A 37 2.97 14.99 -0.22
N GLY A 38 4.02 15.82 -0.15
CA GLY A 38 5.21 15.73 -1.00
C GLY A 38 5.01 16.29 -2.40
N SER A 39 3.90 15.92 -3.05
CA SER A 39 3.49 16.44 -4.35
C SER A 39 1.97 16.67 -4.39
N VAL A 40 1.17 15.61 -4.51
CA VAL A 40 -0.28 15.71 -4.60
C VAL A 40 -0.94 14.74 -3.63
N LEU A 41 -2.07 15.14 -3.06
CA LEU A 41 -2.88 14.27 -2.21
C LEU A 41 -3.33 13.02 -2.97
N GLY A 42 -3.00 11.81 -2.49
CA GLY A 42 -3.49 10.56 -3.08
C GLY A 42 -3.30 10.48 -4.61
N PRO A 43 -2.07 10.38 -5.12
CA PRO A 43 -1.80 10.36 -6.57
C PRO A 43 -2.48 9.18 -7.30
N TYR A 44 -2.72 8.09 -6.58
CA TYR A 44 -3.43 6.87 -7.03
C TYR A 44 -4.96 6.99 -6.98
N LEU A 45 -5.51 8.12 -6.54
CA LEU A 45 -6.93 8.42 -6.62
C LEU A 45 -7.25 9.15 -7.92
N SER A 46 -8.43 8.88 -8.47
CA SER A 46 -9.00 9.72 -9.53
C SER A 46 -9.16 11.16 -9.07
N THR A 47 -9.19 12.11 -10.01
CA THR A 47 -9.39 13.53 -9.70
C THR A 47 -10.66 13.76 -8.86
N GLY A 48 -11.75 13.02 -9.16
CA GLY A 48 -12.98 13.06 -8.39
C GLY A 48 -12.81 12.53 -6.97
N GLY A 49 -12.19 11.36 -6.83
CA GLY A 49 -11.92 10.75 -5.53
C GLY A 49 -11.02 11.61 -4.65
N ARG A 50 -9.96 12.17 -5.21
CA ARG A 50 -9.04 13.11 -4.54
C ARG A 50 -9.77 14.34 -4.01
N ARG A 51 -10.64 14.96 -4.81
CA ARG A 51 -11.46 16.10 -4.35
C ARG A 51 -12.39 15.71 -3.20
N SER A 52 -12.97 14.50 -3.23
CA SER A 52 -13.82 13.99 -2.16
C SER A 52 -13.03 13.82 -0.85
N VAL A 53 -11.85 13.21 -0.91
CA VAL A 53 -10.93 13.07 0.23
C VAL A 53 -10.53 14.43 0.79
N ALA A 54 -10.04 15.35 -0.05
CA ALA A 54 -9.65 16.69 0.37
C ALA A 54 -10.79 17.43 1.08
N ARG A 55 -12.02 17.34 0.55
CA ARG A 55 -13.21 17.96 1.17
C ARG A 55 -13.51 17.35 2.54
N ARG A 56 -13.33 16.04 2.73
CA ARG A 56 -13.56 15.40 4.03
C ARG A 56 -12.47 15.77 5.04
N LEU A 57 -11.20 15.69 4.64
CA LEU A 57 -10.07 16.08 5.50
C LEU A 57 -10.19 17.54 5.97
N ARG A 58 -10.48 18.48 5.07
CA ARG A 58 -10.71 19.89 5.44
C ARG A 58 -11.89 20.09 6.39
N ARG A 59 -12.98 19.32 6.22
CA ARG A 59 -14.12 19.34 7.17
C ARG A 59 -13.75 18.81 8.55
N LEU A 60 -12.74 17.94 8.65
CA LEU A 60 -12.19 17.49 9.92
C LEU A 60 -11.16 18.47 10.51
N GLY A 61 -10.83 19.56 9.81
CA GLY A 61 -9.84 20.54 10.25
C GLY A 61 -8.39 20.19 9.88
N VAL A 62 -8.16 19.20 9.02
CA VAL A 62 -6.81 18.87 8.54
C VAL A 62 -6.32 19.96 7.59
N GLU A 63 -5.16 20.54 7.91
CA GLU A 63 -4.40 21.37 6.97
C GLU A 63 -3.70 20.45 5.96
N ILE A 64 -3.92 20.68 4.66
CA ILE A 64 -3.31 19.87 3.60
C ILE A 64 -2.24 20.72 2.92
N VAL A 65 -1.01 20.24 2.95
CA VAL A 65 0.14 20.85 2.29
C VAL A 65 0.53 19.99 1.11
N ASP A 66 0.13 20.41 -0.09
CA ASP A 66 0.50 19.82 -1.38
C ASP A 66 1.14 20.87 -2.30
N GLY A 67 1.52 20.45 -3.50
CA GLY A 67 2.16 21.28 -4.52
C GLY A 67 3.68 21.12 -4.62
N PRO A 68 4.29 21.81 -5.62
CA PRO A 68 5.74 21.85 -5.77
C PRO A 68 6.41 22.39 -4.50
N GLY A 69 7.53 21.78 -4.09
CA GLY A 69 8.26 22.20 -2.88
C GLY A 69 7.72 21.63 -1.56
N ALA A 70 6.56 20.96 -1.56
CA ALA A 70 5.96 20.34 -0.38
C ALA A 70 6.64 19.01 0.05
N THR A 71 7.83 18.71 -0.45
CA THR A 71 8.62 17.54 -0.03
C THR A 71 9.35 17.86 1.27
N VAL A 72 9.22 17.00 2.28
CA VAL A 72 9.95 17.14 3.54
C VAL A 72 11.42 16.81 3.32
N THR A 73 12.32 17.71 3.76
CA THR A 73 13.77 17.58 3.64
C THR A 73 14.48 17.39 4.97
N ALA A 74 13.87 17.80 6.08
CA ALA A 74 14.40 17.57 7.42
C ALA A 74 13.28 17.45 8.46
N VAL A 75 13.54 16.67 9.51
CA VAL A 75 12.68 16.56 10.69
C VAL A 75 13.50 17.00 11.89
N ALA A 76 13.03 18.03 12.58
CA ALA A 76 13.55 18.51 13.86
C ALA A 76 12.60 18.11 15.00
N ALA A 77 13.00 18.39 16.25
CA ALA A 77 12.19 18.07 17.43
C ALA A 77 10.84 18.82 17.49
N ASP A 78 10.76 20.00 16.89
CA ASP A 78 9.62 20.93 16.96
C ASP A 78 9.00 21.26 15.59
N ALA A 79 9.59 20.75 14.49
CA ALA A 79 9.18 21.14 13.14
C ALA A 79 9.61 20.15 12.05
N VAL A 80 8.93 20.23 10.91
CA VAL A 80 9.39 19.67 9.63
C VAL A 80 9.76 20.78 8.68
N THR A 81 10.86 20.61 7.94
CA THR A 81 11.31 21.55 6.91
C THR A 81 10.94 21.00 5.54
N LEU A 82 10.35 21.85 4.70
CA LEU A 82 10.02 21.54 3.32
C LEU A 82 11.14 21.96 2.36
N GLN A 83 11.12 21.42 1.15
CA GLN A 83 12.09 21.71 0.10
C GLN A 83 12.11 23.19 -0.31
N ASP A 84 10.98 23.88 -0.24
CA ASP A 84 10.89 25.32 -0.48
C ASP A 84 11.31 26.20 0.70
N GLY A 85 11.83 25.60 1.77
CA GLY A 85 12.32 26.29 2.96
C GLY A 85 11.24 26.60 4.02
N ARG A 86 9.95 26.33 3.75
CA ARG A 86 8.91 26.45 4.78
C ARG A 86 9.21 25.51 5.95
N ARG A 87 9.00 26.01 7.17
CA ARG A 87 9.14 25.25 8.41
C ARG A 87 7.77 25.12 9.05
N LEU A 88 7.23 23.90 9.09
CA LEU A 88 5.90 23.62 9.64
C LEU A 88 6.05 23.13 11.10
N PRO A 89 5.30 23.70 12.05
CA PRO A 89 5.30 23.21 13.44
C PRO A 89 4.92 21.73 13.51
N SER A 90 5.67 20.96 14.29
CA SER A 90 5.41 19.54 14.51
C SER A 90 5.97 19.12 15.86
N PHE A 91 5.08 18.94 16.83
CA PHE A 91 5.45 18.32 18.11
C PHE A 91 5.54 16.80 17.96
N VAL A 92 4.70 16.23 17.09
CA VAL A 92 4.77 14.82 16.69
C VAL A 92 4.79 14.74 15.18
N THR A 93 5.87 14.17 14.65
CA THR A 93 5.97 13.83 13.23
C THR A 93 5.66 12.35 13.04
N ILE A 94 4.61 12.05 12.28
CA ILE A 94 4.25 10.69 11.87
C ILE A 94 4.67 10.49 10.43
N TRP A 95 5.64 9.61 10.21
CA TRP A 95 6.18 9.32 8.89
C TRP A 95 5.47 8.13 8.25
N THR A 96 4.74 8.38 7.16
CA THR A 96 4.00 7.37 6.38
C THR A 96 4.42 7.33 4.91
N ALA A 97 5.49 8.03 4.58
CA ALA A 97 6.04 8.12 3.23
C ALA A 97 7.16 7.08 3.01
N GLY A 98 7.22 6.53 1.81
CA GLY A 98 8.22 5.53 1.44
C GLY A 98 7.93 4.15 2.04
N PHE A 99 8.28 3.13 1.28
CA PHE A 99 8.30 1.75 1.76
C PHE A 99 9.75 1.27 1.76
N GLY A 100 10.11 0.53 2.80
CA GLY A 100 11.31 -0.31 2.80
C GLY A 100 10.92 -1.77 2.70
N VAL A 101 11.91 -2.62 2.42
CA VAL A 101 11.78 -4.07 2.54
C VAL A 101 12.90 -4.63 3.41
N PRO A 102 12.71 -5.80 4.04
CA PRO A 102 13.78 -6.45 4.78
C PRO A 102 14.98 -6.70 3.87
N ASP A 103 16.18 -6.40 4.37
CA ASP A 103 17.46 -6.59 3.68
C ASP A 103 17.90 -8.07 3.60
N LEU A 104 17.06 -9.01 4.04
CA LEU A 104 17.37 -10.43 4.12
C LEU A 104 17.81 -11.02 2.77
N ALA A 105 17.15 -10.67 1.67
CA ALA A 105 17.49 -11.18 0.35
C ALA A 105 18.90 -10.74 -0.07
N ALA A 106 19.19 -9.44 0.04
CA ALA A 106 20.48 -8.86 -0.27
C ALA A 106 21.60 -9.44 0.62
N ARG A 107 21.39 -9.53 1.94
CA ARG A 107 22.38 -10.14 2.86
C ARG A 107 22.61 -11.63 2.61
N SER A 108 21.66 -12.30 1.96
CA SER A 108 21.78 -13.71 1.57
C SER A 108 22.52 -13.90 0.24
N GLY A 109 22.99 -12.82 -0.39
CA GLY A 109 23.69 -12.87 -1.68
C GLY A 109 22.77 -13.08 -2.89
N LEU A 110 21.45 -12.92 -2.71
CA LEU A 110 20.47 -13.05 -3.78
C LEU A 110 20.29 -11.71 -4.49
N ARG A 111 19.97 -11.76 -5.79
CA ARG A 111 19.68 -10.57 -6.58
C ARG A 111 18.40 -9.90 -6.10
N THR A 112 18.48 -8.59 -5.95
CA THR A 112 17.35 -7.75 -5.56
C THR A 112 17.09 -6.62 -6.53
N ASP A 113 15.86 -6.11 -6.55
CA ASP A 113 15.53 -4.86 -7.23
C ASP A 113 16.21 -3.65 -6.56
N ALA A 114 16.02 -2.45 -7.13
CA ALA A 114 16.63 -1.22 -6.65
C ALA A 114 16.24 -0.82 -5.21
N VAL A 115 15.17 -1.39 -4.65
CA VAL A 115 14.74 -1.12 -3.27
C VAL A 115 14.96 -2.30 -2.33
N GLY A 116 15.52 -3.41 -2.80
CA GLY A 116 15.92 -4.57 -2.00
C GLY A 116 14.95 -5.77 -2.04
N ARG A 117 13.93 -5.78 -2.92
CA ARG A 117 13.02 -6.92 -3.06
C ARG A 117 13.73 -8.06 -3.75
N LEU A 118 13.44 -9.31 -3.37
CA LEU A 118 13.98 -10.48 -4.07
C LEU A 118 13.47 -10.49 -5.52
N LEU A 119 14.40 -10.55 -6.49
CA LEU A 119 14.03 -10.76 -7.88
C LEU A 119 13.54 -12.21 -8.06
N THR A 120 12.34 -12.34 -8.61
CA THR A 120 11.74 -13.65 -8.91
C THR A 120 11.26 -13.72 -10.35
N ASP A 121 11.02 -14.93 -10.85
CA ASP A 121 10.18 -15.12 -12.03
C ASP A 121 8.69 -14.91 -11.70
N GLU A 122 7.82 -15.03 -12.70
CA GLU A 122 6.37 -14.93 -12.54
C GLU A 122 5.76 -16.07 -11.70
N THR A 123 6.52 -17.12 -11.37
CA THR A 123 6.08 -18.17 -10.44
C THR A 123 6.45 -17.86 -8.99
N LEU A 124 7.04 -16.68 -8.73
CA LEU A 124 7.55 -16.23 -7.45
C LEU A 124 8.80 -16.98 -6.95
N THR A 125 9.48 -17.65 -7.88
CA THR A 125 10.74 -18.34 -7.61
C THR A 125 11.90 -17.39 -7.81
N SER A 126 12.86 -17.37 -6.88
CA SER A 126 14.10 -16.62 -7.05
C SER A 126 14.75 -16.92 -8.39
N VAL A 127 15.28 -15.89 -9.03
CA VAL A 127 16.08 -16.04 -10.26
C VAL A 127 17.44 -16.68 -10.01
N ASP A 128 17.87 -16.82 -8.75
CA ASP A 128 19.17 -17.37 -8.35
C ASP A 128 19.10 -18.83 -7.91
N ASP A 129 18.03 -19.23 -7.22
CA ASP A 129 17.90 -20.58 -6.65
C ASP A 129 16.43 -21.02 -6.66
N GLU A 130 16.18 -22.17 -7.29
CA GLU A 130 14.86 -22.74 -7.43
C GLU A 130 14.23 -23.17 -6.09
N ARG A 131 15.02 -23.31 -5.03
CA ARG A 131 14.53 -23.66 -3.69
C ARG A 131 14.02 -22.44 -2.92
N ILE A 132 14.22 -21.25 -3.45
CA ILE A 132 13.88 -19.99 -2.79
C ILE A 132 12.68 -19.38 -3.50
N VAL A 133 11.64 -19.08 -2.72
CA VAL A 133 10.44 -18.36 -3.18
C VAL A 133 10.24 -17.11 -2.33
N ALA A 134 9.69 -16.06 -2.93
CA ALA A 134 9.27 -14.85 -2.20
C ALA A 134 7.78 -14.57 -2.40
N ALA A 135 7.16 -13.90 -1.44
CA ALA A 135 5.76 -13.51 -1.52
C ALA A 135 5.55 -12.12 -0.93
N GLY A 136 4.43 -11.51 -1.29
CA GLY A 136 4.04 -10.19 -0.81
C GLY A 136 5.03 -9.10 -1.22
N ASP A 137 5.17 -8.11 -0.36
CA ASP A 137 5.89 -6.86 -0.65
C ASP A 137 7.41 -7.05 -0.82
N ALA A 138 7.95 -8.20 -0.44
CA ALA A 138 9.36 -8.55 -0.56
C ALA A 138 9.72 -9.20 -1.92
N ALA A 139 8.75 -9.45 -2.80
CA ALA A 139 8.97 -10.05 -4.11
C ALA A 139 8.93 -8.99 -5.23
N ALA A 140 9.81 -9.14 -6.22
CA ALA A 140 9.81 -8.39 -7.47
C ALA A 140 9.78 -9.37 -8.66
N PRO A 141 8.59 -9.89 -9.01
CA PRO A 141 8.45 -10.85 -10.11
C PRO A 141 8.71 -10.13 -11.43
N SER A 142 9.61 -10.69 -12.25
CA SER A 142 10.09 -10.10 -13.51
C SER A 142 10.58 -8.65 -13.40
N ASP A 143 11.05 -8.24 -12.22
CA ASP A 143 11.38 -6.84 -11.91
C ASP A 143 10.18 -5.86 -12.09
N GLU A 144 8.96 -6.40 -12.12
CA GLU A 144 7.69 -5.67 -12.17
C GLU A 144 6.88 -5.98 -10.89
N PRO A 145 7.24 -5.41 -9.72
CA PRO A 145 6.56 -5.68 -8.46
C PRO A 145 5.09 -5.21 -8.49
N LEU A 146 4.21 -5.97 -7.85
CA LEU A 146 2.84 -5.55 -7.58
C LEU A 146 2.82 -4.45 -6.50
N ARG A 147 1.77 -3.62 -6.45
CA ARG A 147 1.67 -2.59 -5.40
C ARG A 147 1.74 -3.23 -4.01
N MET A 148 2.54 -2.62 -3.15
CA MET A 148 2.67 -3.04 -1.75
C MET A 148 1.33 -2.91 -1.03
N SER A 149 0.72 -4.04 -0.70
CA SER A 149 -0.66 -4.08 -0.20
C SER A 149 -1.10 -5.46 0.26
N CYS A 150 -2.04 -5.51 1.22
CA CYS A 150 -2.70 -6.76 1.57
C CYS A 150 -3.47 -7.40 0.40
N GLN A 151 -3.99 -6.59 -0.53
CA GLN A 151 -4.71 -7.08 -1.71
C GLN A 151 -3.79 -7.84 -2.69
N ALA A 152 -2.52 -7.46 -2.78
CA ALA A 152 -1.52 -8.20 -3.53
C ALA A 152 -0.89 -9.32 -2.69
N ALA A 153 -0.55 -9.05 -1.43
CA ALA A 153 0.20 -9.97 -0.60
C ALA A 153 -0.56 -11.27 -0.28
N ILE A 154 -1.88 -11.23 -0.10
CA ILE A 154 -2.68 -12.43 0.18
C ILE A 154 -2.64 -13.41 -1.01
N PRO A 155 -2.99 -13.00 -2.25
CA PRO A 155 -2.83 -13.85 -3.44
C PRO A 155 -1.39 -14.31 -3.69
N LEU A 156 -0.40 -13.43 -3.49
CA LEU A 156 1.01 -13.81 -3.66
C LEU A 156 1.45 -14.88 -2.66
N GLY A 157 0.98 -14.82 -1.41
CA GLY A 157 1.23 -15.87 -0.43
C GLY A 157 0.64 -17.21 -0.85
N ALA A 158 -0.61 -17.20 -1.32
CA ALA A 158 -1.25 -18.42 -1.84
C ALA A 158 -0.53 -18.96 -3.08
N GLN A 159 -0.09 -18.09 -4.00
CA GLN A 159 0.66 -18.51 -5.18
C GLN A 159 2.02 -19.09 -4.82
N ALA A 160 2.78 -18.47 -3.90
CA ALA A 160 4.07 -19.00 -3.47
C ALA A 160 3.94 -20.39 -2.84
N ALA A 161 2.88 -20.62 -2.05
CA ALA A 161 2.57 -21.95 -1.54
C ALA A 161 2.27 -22.95 -2.67
N ASN A 162 1.45 -22.55 -3.65
CA ASN A 162 1.15 -23.39 -4.83
C ASN A 162 2.42 -23.70 -5.66
N THR A 163 3.34 -22.75 -5.78
CA THR A 163 4.63 -22.95 -6.45
C THR A 163 5.46 -24.02 -5.75
N VAL A 164 5.57 -23.95 -4.42
CA VAL A 164 6.29 -24.97 -3.64
C VAL A 164 5.62 -26.34 -3.78
N LEU A 165 4.28 -26.41 -3.67
CA LEU A 165 3.54 -27.66 -3.78
C LEU A 165 3.67 -28.31 -5.16
N ALA A 166 3.58 -27.52 -6.24
CA ALA A 166 3.77 -28.01 -7.59
C ALA A 166 5.17 -28.64 -7.76
N ARG A 167 6.22 -27.99 -7.25
CA ARG A 167 7.59 -28.52 -7.31
C ARG A 167 7.75 -29.82 -6.54
N ILE A 168 7.17 -29.92 -5.34
CA ILE A 168 7.18 -31.17 -4.55
C ILE A 168 6.50 -32.30 -5.34
N ALA A 169 5.44 -32.01 -6.09
CA ALA A 169 4.74 -32.97 -6.93
C ALA A 169 5.45 -33.29 -8.26
N GLY A 170 6.52 -32.57 -8.62
CA GLY A 170 7.17 -32.67 -9.94
C GLY A 170 6.44 -31.93 -11.06
N ASP A 171 5.45 -31.10 -10.73
CA ASP A 171 4.66 -30.30 -11.66
C ASP A 171 5.32 -28.94 -11.96
N ARG A 172 4.90 -28.31 -13.06
CA ARG A 172 5.29 -26.94 -13.39
C ARG A 172 4.43 -25.92 -12.63
N PRO A 173 5.03 -25.01 -11.83
CA PRO A 173 4.29 -23.93 -11.19
C PRO A 173 3.59 -23.01 -12.21
N SER A 174 2.41 -22.51 -11.82
CA SER A 174 1.70 -21.51 -12.62
C SER A 174 2.26 -20.11 -12.37
N PRO A 175 2.22 -19.20 -13.36
CA PRO A 175 2.56 -17.80 -13.15
C PRO A 175 1.49 -17.07 -12.32
N ILE A 176 1.86 -15.94 -11.71
CA ILE A 176 0.93 -15.04 -11.03
C ILE A 176 -0.10 -14.47 -11.99
N ASP A 177 -1.34 -14.39 -11.52
CA ASP A 177 -2.49 -13.88 -12.27
C ASP A 177 -3.37 -13.03 -11.35
N GLN A 178 -2.77 -12.00 -10.75
CA GLN A 178 -3.43 -11.12 -9.79
C GLN A 178 -4.05 -9.92 -10.49
N ALA A 179 -5.35 -9.69 -10.28
CA ALA A 179 -6.06 -8.49 -10.74
C ALA A 179 -6.51 -7.60 -9.57
N PHE A 180 -6.37 -6.29 -9.75
CA PHE A 180 -6.86 -5.30 -8.80
C PHE A 180 -8.31 -4.89 -9.11
N THR A 181 -9.02 -4.45 -8.08
CA THR A 181 -10.41 -3.99 -8.19
C THR A 181 -10.63 -2.60 -7.61
N GLY A 182 -9.68 -2.10 -6.84
CA GLY A 182 -9.78 -0.80 -6.19
C GLY A 182 -9.12 -0.76 -4.82
N GLN A 183 -9.22 0.40 -4.19
CA GLN A 183 -8.64 0.69 -2.89
C GLN A 183 -9.68 1.39 -2.01
N CYS A 184 -9.65 1.08 -0.72
CA CYS A 184 -10.55 1.64 0.26
C CYS A 184 -9.76 2.39 1.33
N ILE A 185 -10.15 3.63 1.61
CA ILE A 185 -9.50 4.53 2.56
C ILE A 185 -10.55 5.01 3.55
N SER A 186 -10.28 4.83 4.84
CA SER A 186 -11.07 5.44 5.92
C SER A 186 -10.80 6.94 6.04
N LEU A 187 -11.82 7.73 6.39
CA LEU A 187 -11.73 9.19 6.54
C LEU A 187 -12.42 9.59 7.86
N GLY A 188 -11.90 9.06 8.95
CA GLY A 188 -12.57 8.96 10.25
C GLY A 188 -13.56 7.79 10.29
N ARG A 189 -14.23 7.62 11.42
CA ARG A 189 -15.22 6.56 11.67
C ARG A 189 -16.47 6.69 10.80
N GLY A 190 -16.83 7.92 10.43
CA GLY A 190 -18.10 8.21 9.74
C GLY A 190 -18.03 8.27 8.22
N ALA A 191 -16.85 8.17 7.60
CA ALA A 191 -16.71 8.32 6.16
C ALA A 191 -15.53 7.53 5.61
N GLY A 192 -15.62 7.14 4.35
CA GLY A 192 -14.49 6.61 3.59
C GLY A 192 -14.58 6.96 2.12
N ILE A 193 -13.62 6.44 1.36
CA ILE A 193 -13.67 6.38 -0.10
C ILE A 193 -13.31 4.97 -0.55
N ILE A 194 -13.99 4.50 -1.59
CA ILE A 194 -13.62 3.29 -2.33
C ILE A 194 -13.38 3.74 -3.76
N GLN A 195 -12.11 3.83 -4.11
CA GLN A 195 -11.64 4.15 -5.44
C GLN A 195 -11.63 2.86 -6.26
N LEU A 196 -12.43 2.78 -7.33
CA LEU A 196 -12.38 1.62 -8.22
C LEU A 196 -11.14 1.69 -9.12
N ALA A 197 -10.63 0.53 -9.49
CA ALA A 197 -9.47 0.39 -10.36
C ALA A 197 -9.74 -0.62 -11.48
N HIS A 198 -9.06 -0.43 -12.61
CA HIS A 198 -8.91 -1.45 -13.63
C HIS A 198 -8.07 -2.63 -13.09
N LYS A 199 -8.11 -3.77 -13.80
CA LYS A 199 -7.37 -4.98 -13.40
C LYS A 199 -5.85 -4.76 -13.28
N ASN A 200 -5.31 -3.78 -13.99
CA ASN A 200 -3.91 -3.35 -13.97
C ASN A 200 -3.61 -2.28 -12.90
N ASP A 201 -4.48 -2.12 -11.90
CA ASP A 201 -4.33 -1.19 -10.77
C ASP A 201 -4.46 0.31 -11.10
N THR A 202 -4.80 0.65 -12.34
CA THR A 202 -5.04 2.06 -12.71
C THR A 202 -6.40 2.54 -12.20
N ALA A 203 -6.43 3.70 -11.56
CA ALA A 203 -7.66 4.25 -10.98
C ALA A 203 -8.69 4.64 -12.04
N MET A 204 -9.93 4.21 -11.85
CA MET A 204 -11.07 4.61 -12.67
C MET A 204 -11.62 5.98 -12.22
N PRO A 205 -12.33 6.73 -13.08
CA PRO A 205 -13.03 7.94 -12.64
C PRO A 205 -14.18 7.69 -11.65
N LEU A 206 -14.52 6.42 -11.40
CA LEU A 206 -15.61 5.99 -10.52
C LEU A 206 -15.11 5.71 -9.09
N TYR A 207 -15.84 6.22 -8.10
CA TYR A 207 -15.57 5.99 -6.69
C TYR A 207 -16.87 6.05 -5.87
N ILE A 208 -16.88 5.38 -4.71
CA ILE A 208 -17.93 5.46 -3.69
C ILE A 208 -17.37 6.26 -2.53
N SER A 209 -18.16 7.15 -1.90
CA SER A 209 -17.68 7.94 -0.76
C SER A 209 -18.73 8.11 0.34
N GLY A 210 -18.29 8.58 1.51
CA GLY A 210 -19.16 8.81 2.67
C GLY A 210 -19.38 7.56 3.50
N ARG A 211 -20.53 7.47 4.19
CA ARG A 211 -20.84 6.37 5.13
C ARG A 211 -20.88 5.00 4.47
N ALA A 212 -21.42 4.91 3.25
CA ALA A 212 -21.47 3.65 2.50
C ALA A 212 -20.06 3.07 2.25
N ALA A 213 -19.09 3.94 1.96
CA ALA A 213 -17.70 3.52 1.80
C ALA A 213 -17.06 3.09 3.13
N ALA A 214 -17.39 3.76 4.25
CA ALA A 214 -16.91 3.36 5.58
C ALA A 214 -17.40 1.94 5.97
N GLN A 215 -18.69 1.67 5.75
CA GLN A 215 -19.27 0.35 6.02
C GLN A 215 -18.65 -0.75 5.15
N LEU A 216 -18.46 -0.49 3.85
CA LEU A 216 -17.85 -1.46 2.95
C LEU A 216 -16.36 -1.69 3.31
N LYS A 217 -15.62 -0.66 3.75
CA LYS A 217 -14.26 -0.81 4.28
C LYS A 217 -14.23 -1.74 5.50
N GLU A 218 -15.12 -1.55 6.47
CA GLU A 218 -15.20 -2.42 7.65
C GLU A 218 -15.51 -3.88 7.27
N ALA A 219 -16.42 -4.08 6.31
CA ALA A 219 -16.73 -5.40 5.78
C ALA A 219 -15.52 -6.06 5.09
N VAL A 220 -14.74 -5.29 4.31
CA VAL A 220 -13.49 -5.78 3.70
C VAL A 220 -12.50 -6.22 4.77
N CYS A 221 -12.26 -5.42 5.81
CA CYS A 221 -11.33 -5.76 6.89
C CYS A 221 -11.74 -7.06 7.61
N LYS A 222 -13.03 -7.21 7.97
CA LYS A 222 -13.55 -8.43 8.59
C LYS A 222 -13.47 -9.63 7.65
N GLY A 223 -13.79 -9.42 6.36
CA GLY A 223 -13.74 -10.43 5.32
C GLY A 223 -12.33 -10.99 5.10
N THR A 224 -11.31 -10.14 5.13
CA THR A 224 -9.90 -10.57 5.03
C THR A 224 -9.51 -11.53 6.15
N VAL A 225 -9.82 -11.20 7.41
CA VAL A 225 -9.51 -12.08 8.55
C VAL A 225 -10.28 -13.39 8.48
N ALA A 226 -11.56 -13.35 8.10
CA ALA A 226 -12.38 -14.54 7.91
C ALA A 226 -11.84 -15.43 6.77
N GLY A 227 -11.38 -14.82 5.67
CA GLY A 227 -10.77 -15.50 4.54
C GLY A 227 -9.48 -16.23 4.93
N MET A 228 -8.57 -15.57 5.66
CA MET A 228 -7.35 -16.21 6.17
C MET A 228 -7.67 -17.40 7.10
N ARG A 229 -8.66 -17.25 7.99
CA ARG A 229 -9.10 -18.36 8.87
C ARG A 229 -9.71 -19.52 8.09
N ARG A 230 -10.43 -19.23 7.00
CA ARG A 230 -10.99 -20.27 6.12
C ARG A 230 -9.88 -21.03 5.40
N GLU A 231 -8.90 -20.31 4.86
CA GLU A 231 -7.75 -20.92 4.18
C GLU A 231 -6.94 -21.82 5.10
N ALA A 232 -6.72 -21.40 6.35
CA ALA A 232 -6.07 -22.24 7.36
C ALA A 232 -6.85 -23.53 7.68
N ARG A 233 -8.18 -23.52 7.56
CA ARG A 233 -9.04 -24.71 7.82
C ARG A 233 -9.25 -25.59 6.58
N LYS A 234 -9.22 -24.99 5.39
CA LYS A 234 -9.42 -25.65 4.10
C LYS A 234 -8.43 -25.07 3.09
N PRO A 235 -7.18 -25.57 3.06
CA PRO A 235 -6.18 -25.12 2.09
C PRO A 235 -6.70 -25.20 0.65
N GLY A 236 -6.37 -24.19 -0.17
CA GLY A 236 -6.86 -24.03 -1.53
C GLY A 236 -8.24 -23.37 -1.65
N SER A 237 -8.79 -22.83 -0.56
CA SER A 237 -10.07 -22.09 -0.56
C SER A 237 -9.91 -20.60 -0.90
N ALA A 238 -8.68 -20.09 -0.91
CA ALA A 238 -8.35 -18.72 -1.26
C ALA A 238 -8.82 -18.41 -2.68
N PHE A 239 -9.49 -17.27 -2.81
CA PHE A 239 -10.01 -16.78 -4.08
C PHE A 239 -9.57 -15.34 -4.27
N TRP A 240 -9.17 -15.01 -5.48
CA TRP A 240 -8.82 -13.65 -5.88
C TRP A 240 -9.23 -13.40 -7.34
N PHE A 241 -9.31 -12.12 -7.69
CA PHE A 241 -9.62 -11.74 -9.06
C PHE A 241 -8.42 -11.99 -9.96
N LYS A 242 -8.71 -12.55 -11.14
CA LYS A 242 -7.74 -12.92 -12.16
C LYS A 242 -7.82 -12.04 -13.41
N GLY A 243 -6.76 -12.07 -14.22
CA GLY A 243 -6.63 -11.36 -15.49
C GLY A 243 -5.97 -9.98 -15.36
N GLY A 244 -5.09 -9.79 -14.39
CA GLY A 244 -4.20 -8.64 -14.38
C GLY A 244 -3.08 -8.91 -15.36
N ARG A 245 -3.16 -8.38 -16.59
CA ARG A 245 -2.10 -8.55 -17.58
C ARG A 245 -0.78 -8.01 -17.02
N ARG A 246 0.21 -8.89 -16.91
CA ARG A 246 1.62 -8.57 -16.66
C ARG A 246 2.38 -8.78 -17.96
N VAL A 247 3.33 -7.90 -18.28
CA VAL A 247 4.17 -8.12 -19.45
C VAL A 247 5.15 -9.20 -19.03
N ALA A 248 4.94 -10.43 -19.51
CA ALA A 248 5.92 -11.48 -19.28
C ALA A 248 7.21 -11.05 -19.99
N GLY A 249 8.20 -10.59 -19.23
CA GLY A 249 9.56 -10.50 -19.74
C GLY A 249 9.94 -11.88 -20.24
N GLU A 250 10.35 -11.97 -21.50
CA GLU A 250 10.91 -13.21 -22.04
C GLU A 250 11.99 -13.68 -21.07
N ALA A 251 11.83 -14.90 -20.56
CA ALA A 251 12.83 -15.56 -19.75
C ALA A 251 14.18 -15.36 -20.43
N VAL A 252 15.13 -14.75 -19.72
CA VAL A 252 16.52 -14.65 -20.16
C VAL A 252 17.02 -16.08 -20.31
N ARG A 253 16.90 -16.63 -21.53
CA ARG A 253 17.55 -17.86 -21.93
C ARG A 253 19.03 -17.52 -22.04
N THR A 254 19.78 -17.76 -20.98
CA THR A 254 21.23 -17.90 -21.09
C THR A 254 21.49 -19.25 -21.75
N SER A 255 21.92 -19.17 -23.01
CA SER A 255 22.72 -20.19 -23.72
C SER A 255 23.93 -20.63 -22.90
#